data_AF-A0A947M7V9-F1
#
_entry.id   AF-A0A947M7V9-F1
#
_cell.length_a   1.000
_cell.length_b   1.000
_cell.length_c   1.000
_cell.angle_alpha   90.00
_cell.angle_beta   90.00
_cell.angle_gamma   90.00
#
_symmetry.space_group_name_H-M   'P 1'
#
loop_
_entity.id
_entity.type
_entity.pdbx_description
1 polymer ?
#
loop_
_entity_poly.entity_id
_entity_poly.type
_entity_poly.pdbx_seq_one_letter_code
_entity_poly.pdbx_strand_id
1 'polypeptide(L)' 'MVQTGTVKRGAKVRLLRDDVVIHEGTLKTLKRFKDEVKEVKEGMECGMAFENYDDVKENDIIECYQIVEEARTLAG' A
#
# COMPACT_ATOMS: atom_id res chain seq x y z
N MET A 1 -2.23 -11.26 -3.19
CA MET A 1 -1.86 -11.72 -1.82
C MET A 1 -0.79 -10.80 -1.27
N VAL A 2 -0.82 -10.49 0.03
CA VAL A 2 0.26 -9.70 0.67
C VAL A 2 1.51 -10.57 0.82
N GLN A 3 2.61 -10.19 0.18
CA GLN A 3 3.87 -10.94 0.25
C GLN A 3 4.58 -10.75 1.60
N THR A 4 4.69 -9.52 2.08
CA THR A 4 5.48 -9.20 3.28
C THR A 4 4.86 -8.03 4.03
N GLY A 5 4.85 -8.12 5.36
CA GLY A 5 4.43 -7.04 6.25
C GLY A 5 2.91 -6.93 6.42
N THR A 6 2.42 -5.71 6.64
CA THR A 6 0.99 -5.45 6.88
C THR A 6 0.57 -4.22 6.10
N VAL A 7 -0.49 -4.37 5.31
CA VAL A 7 -1.08 -3.30 4.52
C VAL A 7 -2.21 -2.66 5.31
N LYS A 8 -2.16 -1.34 5.48
CA LYS A 8 -3.18 -0.56 6.20
C LYS A 8 -3.97 0.31 5.23
N ARG A 9 -5.28 0.40 5.43
CA ARG A 9 -6.16 1.32 4.69
C ARG A 9 -5.69 2.76 4.92
N GLY A 10 -5.56 3.53 3.84
CA GLY A 10 -5.05 4.91 3.89
C GLY A 10 -3.52 5.03 3.96
N ALA A 11 -2.77 3.92 3.89
CA ALA A 11 -1.32 3.98 3.73
C ALA A 11 -0.94 4.58 2.38
N LYS A 12 0.26 5.16 2.29
CA LYS A 12 0.84 5.58 1.02
C LYS A 12 1.34 4.34 0.28
N VAL A 13 1.16 4.36 -1.03
CA VAL A 13 1.47 3.24 -1.90
C VAL A 13 2.12 3.73 -3.18
N ARG A 14 3.11 2.98 -3.64
CA ARG A 14 3.75 3.18 -4.94
C ARG A 14 3.63 1.90 -5.75
N LEU A 15 3.24 2.03 -7.01
CA LEU A 15 3.21 0.93 -7.96
C LEU A 15 4.46 0.99 -8.82
N LEU A 16 5.15 -0.14 -8.89
CA LEU A 16 6.30 -0.35 -9.74
C LEU A 16 5.98 -1.39 -10.80
N ARG A 17 6.37 -1.11 -12.04
CA ARG A 17 6.29 -2.04 -13.18
C ARG A 17 7.64 -2.03 -13.84
N ASP A 18 8.27 -3.20 -13.96
CA ASP A 18 9.64 -3.33 -14.49
C ASP A 18 10.64 -2.39 -13.79
N ASP A 19 10.58 -2.32 -12.45
CA ASP A 19 11.39 -1.44 -11.60
C ASP A 19 11.19 0.08 -11.81
N VAL A 20 10.17 0.48 -12.58
CA VAL A 20 9.79 1.88 -12.81
C VAL A 20 8.55 2.24 -12.00
N VAL A 21 8.59 3.36 -11.29
CA VAL A 21 7.42 3.90 -10.58
C VAL A 21 6.42 4.43 -11.59
N ILE A 22 5.27 3.75 -11.71
CA ILE A 22 4.20 4.12 -12.64
C ILE A 22 3.10 4.95 -11.97
N HIS A 23 2.93 4.78 -10.65
CA HIS A 23 1.92 5.49 -9.89
C HIS A 23 2.32 5.64 -8.43
N GLU A 24 2.05 6.79 -7.86
CA GLU A 24 2.19 7.07 -6.44
C GLU A 24 0.87 7.63 -5.92
N GLY A 25 0.39 7.07 -4.82
CA GLY A 25 -0.92 7.45 -4.30
C GLY A 25 -1.19 6.97 -2.90
N THR A 26 -2.48 6.91 -2.58
CA THR A 26 -2.97 6.45 -1.29
C THR A 26 -3.88 5.24 -1.51
N LEU A 27 -3.79 4.25 -0.62
CA LEU A 27 -4.69 3.09 -0.64
C LEU A 27 -6.10 3.53 -0.23
N LYS A 28 -6.99 3.66 -1.21
CA LYS A 28 -8.37 4.14 -1.05
C LYS A 28 -9.25 3.13 -0.33
N THR A 29 -9.14 1.86 -0.69
CA THR A 29 -9.98 0.80 -0.11
C THR A 29 -9.19 -0.48 0.08
N LEU A 30 -9.43 -1.14 1.20
CA LEU A 30 -8.88 -2.44 1.53
C LEU A 30 -10.03 -3.36 1.95
N LYS A 31 -10.27 -4.40 1.16
CA LYS A 31 -11.35 -5.38 1.38
C LYS A 31 -10.76 -6.76 1.51
N ARG A 32 -11.29 -7.55 2.44
CA ARG A 32 -10.99 -8.97 2.57
C ARG A 32 -12.27 -9.73 2.26
N PHE A 33 -12.30 -10.43 1.14
CA PHE A 33 -13.53 -11.04 0.58
C PHE A 33 -14.64 -9.99 0.38
N LYS A 34 -15.64 -9.94 1.28
CA LYS A 34 -16.76 -8.99 1.22
C LYS A 34 -16.69 -7.91 2.29
N ASP A 35 -15.75 -8.02 3.23
CA ASP A 35 -15.66 -7.13 4.38
C ASP A 35 -14.58 -6.06 4.17
N GLU A 36 -14.93 -4.81 4.46
CA GLU A 36 -13.94 -3.73 4.54
C GLU A 36 -13.12 -3.87 5.82
N VAL A 37 -11.80 -3.87 5.67
CA VAL A 37 -10.87 -4.07 6.79
C VAL A 37 -9.91 -2.89 6.90
N LYS A 38 -9.45 -2.63 8.12
CA LYS A 38 -8.47 -1.57 8.38
C LYS A 38 -7.06 -1.99 8.02
N GLU A 39 -6.74 -3.27 8.18
CA GLU A 39 -5.42 -3.83 7.90
C GLU A 39 -5.51 -5.28 7.42
N VAL A 40 -4.53 -5.69 6.61
CA VAL A 40 -4.35 -7.07 6.14
C VAL A 40 -2.90 -7.45 6.35
N LYS A 41 -2.69 -8.58 7.02
CA LYS A 41 -1.35 -9.15 7.29
C LYS A 41 -0.87 -9.99 6.11
N GLU A 42 0.43 -10.26 6.09
CA GLU A 42 1.08 -11.18 5.15
C GLU A 42 0.37 -12.54 5.04
N GLY A 43 0.44 -13.14 3.86
CA GLY A 43 -0.16 -14.44 3.56
C GLY A 43 -1.68 -14.42 3.38
N MET A 44 -2.34 -13.28 3.56
CA MET A 44 -3.77 -13.15 3.30
C MET A 44 -4.08 -12.52 1.93
N GLU A 45 -5.16 -12.98 1.33
CA GLU A 45 -5.76 -12.38 0.15
C GLU A 45 -6.62 -11.17 0.53
N CYS A 46 -6.45 -10.10 -0.22
CA CYS A 46 -7.23 -8.89 -0.08
C CYS A 46 -7.39 -8.21 -1.44
N GLY A 47 -8.54 -7.54 -1.61
CA GLY A 47 -8.77 -6.58 -2.68
C GLY A 47 -8.29 -5.21 -2.24
N MET A 48 -7.50 -4.57 -3.11
CA MET A 48 -6.99 -3.22 -2.93
C MET A 48 -7.56 -2.33 -4.03
N ALA A 49 -7.95 -1.11 -3.68
CA ALA A 49 -8.27 -0.07 -4.65
C ALA A 49 -7.42 1.16 -4.36
N PHE A 50 -6.86 1.75 -5.41
CA PHE A 50 -5.97 2.89 -5.33
C PHE A 50 -6.73 4.18 -5.62
N GLU A 51 -6.26 5.28 -5.04
CA GLU A 51 -6.82 6.59 -5.37
C GLU A 51 -6.35 7.05 -6.75
N ASN A 52 -7.31 7.41 -7.62
CA ASN A 52 -7.10 7.86 -9.00
C ASN A 52 -6.30 6.88 -9.88
N TYR A 53 -6.39 5.58 -9.61
CA TYR A 53 -5.67 4.57 -10.38
C TYR A 53 -6.40 3.23 -10.39
N ASP A 54 -6.73 2.76 -11.59
CA ASP A 54 -7.46 1.51 -11.83
C ASP A 54 -6.74 0.56 -12.82
N ASP A 55 -5.64 0.99 -13.46
CA ASP A 55 -4.87 0.18 -14.44
C ASP A 55 -3.79 -0.71 -13.77
N VAL A 56 -4.20 -1.50 -12.79
CA VAL A 56 -3.31 -2.47 -12.14
C VAL A 56 -3.21 -3.71 -13.02
N LYS A 57 -1.98 -4.11 -13.37
CA LYS A 57 -1.71 -5.28 -14.20
C LYS A 57 -1.05 -6.40 -13.41
N GLU A 58 -1.20 -7.61 -13.93
CA GLU A 58 -0.44 -8.76 -13.51
C GLU A 58 1.05 -8.44 -13.72
N ASN A 59 1.87 -8.63 -12.68
CA ASN A 59 3.28 -8.21 -12.53
C ASN A 59 3.55 -6.83 -11.91
N ASP A 60 2.53 -6.02 -11.59
CA ASP A 60 2.75 -4.79 -10.83
C ASP A 60 3.16 -5.10 -9.38
N ILE A 61 4.22 -4.45 -8.92
CA ILE A 61 4.68 -4.51 -7.53
C ILE A 61 4.11 -3.30 -6.78
N ILE A 62 3.27 -3.57 -5.78
CA ILE A 62 2.69 -2.53 -4.92
C ILE A 62 3.50 -2.47 -3.64
N GLU A 63 4.19 -1.36 -3.41
CA GLU A 63 4.90 -1.12 -2.16
C GLU A 63 4.14 -0.12 -1.29
N CYS A 64 3.81 -0.55 -0.07
CA CYS A 64 3.13 0.28 0.92
C CYS A 64 4.15 0.86 1.90
N TYR A 65 4.12 2.17 2.10
CA TYR A 65 5.01 2.86 3.02
C TYR A 65 4.22 3.83 3.91
N GLN A 66 4.78 4.13 5.09
CA GLN A 66 4.24 5.11 6.00
C GLN A 66 5.27 6.24 6.14
N ILE A 67 4.81 7.48 6.02
CA ILE A 67 5.63 8.65 6.33
C ILE A 67 5.66 8.77 7.84
N VAL A 68 6.84 8.66 8.42
CA VAL A 68 7.08 8.91 9.84
C VAL A 68 7.85 10.23 9.93
N GLU A 69 7.20 11.26 10.44
CA GLU A 69 7.86 12.54 10.73
C GLU A 69 8.64 12.39 12.04
N GLU A 70 9.95 12.22 11.94
CA GLU A 70 10.83 12.18 13.10
C GLU A 70 11.36 13.60 13.38
N ALA A 71 10.89 14.21 14.46
CA ALA A 71 11.39 15.50 14.90
C ALA A 71 12.83 15.34 15.41
N ARG A 72 13.80 15.91 14.69
CA ARG A 72 15.20 15.95 15.14
C ARG A 72 15.30 16.73 16.44
N THR A 73 15.54 16.04 17.55
CA THR A 73 15.96 16.67 18.80
C THR A 73 17.47 16.85 18.80
N LEU A 74 17.92 18.10 18.65
CA LEU A 74 19.29 18.48 19.00
C LEU A 74 19.40 18.42 20.53
N ALA A 75 20.00 17.34 21.05
CA ALA A 75 20.48 17.34 22.42
C ALA A 75 21.69 18.28 22.49
N GLY A 76 21.48 19.46 23.08
CA GLY A 76 22.53 20.42 23.42
C GLY A 76 23.21 20.09 24.74
#